data_AF-A0A831LFP8-F1
#
_entry.id   AF-A0A831LFP8-F1
#
_cell.length_a   1.000
_cell.length_b   1.000
_cell.length_c   1.000
_cell.angle_alpha   90.00
_cell.angle_beta   90.00
_cell.angle_gamma   90.00
#
_symmetry.space_group_name_H-M   'P 1'
#
loop_
_entity.id
_entity.type
_entity.pdbx_description
1 polymer ?
#
loop_
_entity_poly.entity_id
_entity_poly.type
_entity_poly.pdbx_seq_one_letter_code
_entity_poly.pdbx_strand_id
1 'polypeptide(L)'
;MTETILVITGSDEPNIPLVLEHLNPEDIFRLNTDQILNYLSSLKVEKGSSEFFLTDNSGKTCQMSQVGSIWYRRPPEVITVSDELSENHQKFASREFQRFLLATWHTFVEREPIWVNHPLKLRRIELNKPHQLQVASEIGFQIPRH
;
A
#
# COMPACT_ATOMS: atom_id res chain seq x y z
N MET A 1 1.27 -0.38 23.76
CA MET A 1 1.90 0.40 22.67
C MET A 1 0.83 0.62 21.64
N THR A 2 0.64 1.84 21.15
CA THR A 2 -0.25 2.07 20.01
C THR A 2 0.40 1.48 18.76
N GLU A 3 -0.40 0.87 17.91
CA GLU A 3 0.08 0.18 16.71
C GLU A 3 -0.01 1.11 15.52
N THR A 4 1.00 1.10 14.67
CA THR A 4 1.04 1.99 13.51
C THR A 4 -0.06 1.61 12.50
N ILE A 5 -0.76 2.62 12.02
CA ILE A 5 -1.71 2.55 10.90
C ILE A 5 -0.97 2.98 9.64
N LEU A 6 -0.67 2.03 8.77
CA LEU A 6 -0.03 2.29 7.49
C LEU A 6 -1.09 2.60 6.42
N VAL A 7 -1.07 3.80 5.88
CA VAL A 7 -1.98 4.25 4.82
C VAL A 7 -1.23 4.26 3.49
N ILE A 8 -1.55 3.32 2.60
CA ILE A 8 -0.91 3.18 1.28
C ILE A 8 -1.82 3.80 0.23
N THR A 9 -1.37 4.89 -0.40
CA THR A 9 -2.22 5.71 -1.28
C THR A 9 -1.39 6.56 -2.24
N GLY A 10 -2.01 7.49 -2.96
CA GLY A 10 -1.35 8.54 -3.73
C GLY A 10 -1.40 9.90 -3.03
N SER A 11 -0.49 10.81 -3.38
CA SER A 11 -0.46 12.15 -2.79
C SER A 11 -1.74 12.95 -3.05
N ASP A 12 -2.34 12.78 -4.23
CA ASP A 12 -3.53 13.51 -4.69
C ASP A 12 -4.89 12.87 -4.31
N GLU A 13 -4.94 11.78 -3.53
CA GLU A 13 -6.22 11.14 -3.17
C GLU A 13 -7.04 12.02 -2.19
N PRO A 14 -8.19 12.58 -2.61
CA PRO A 14 -8.88 13.62 -1.85
C PRO A 14 -9.61 13.11 -0.60
N ASN A 15 -9.87 11.80 -0.53
CA ASN A 15 -10.59 11.19 0.59
C ASN A 15 -9.68 10.85 1.78
N ILE A 16 -8.36 10.86 1.60
CA ILE A 16 -7.42 10.51 2.67
C ILE A 16 -7.56 11.49 3.84
N PRO A 17 -7.43 12.82 3.67
CA PRO A 17 -7.49 13.76 4.80
C PRO A 17 -8.75 13.60 5.66
N LEU A 18 -9.92 13.43 5.01
CA LEU A 18 -11.21 13.25 5.68
C LEU A 18 -11.25 12.03 6.61
N VAL A 19 -10.56 10.94 6.24
CA VAL A 19 -10.50 9.75 7.10
C VAL A 19 -9.45 9.93 8.19
N LEU A 20 -8.31 10.58 7.89
CA LEU A 20 -7.24 10.79 8.86
C LEU A 20 -7.67 11.72 10.01
N GLU A 21 -8.62 12.64 9.79
CA GLU A 21 -9.23 13.49 10.83
C GLU A 21 -9.87 12.70 11.98
N HIS A 22 -10.23 11.44 11.74
CA HIS A 22 -10.84 10.56 12.74
C HIS A 22 -9.83 9.62 13.42
N LEU A 23 -8.55 9.76 13.12
CA LEU A 23 -7.46 8.92 13.64
C LEU A 23 -6.45 9.78 14.40
N ASN A 24 -5.69 9.16 15.30
CA ASN A 24 -4.60 9.84 15.99
C ASN A 24 -3.43 10.08 15.01
N PRO A 25 -2.98 11.32 14.79
CA PRO A 25 -1.90 11.62 13.84
C PRO A 25 -0.57 10.90 14.14
N GLU A 26 -0.30 10.65 15.43
CA GLU A 26 0.92 9.96 15.87
C GLU A 26 0.96 8.51 15.37
N ASP A 27 -0.19 7.84 15.33
CA ASP A 27 -0.30 6.43 14.95
C ASP A 27 -0.26 6.25 13.42
N ILE A 28 -0.39 7.32 12.62
CA ILE A 28 -0.53 7.24 11.17
C ILE A 28 0.83 7.36 10.46
N PHE A 29 1.14 6.40 9.59
CA PHE A 29 2.19 6.56 8.59
C PHE A 29 1.58 6.54 7.19
N ARG A 30 1.67 7.66 6.46
CA ARG A 30 1.14 7.76 5.09
C ARG A 30 2.25 7.49 4.09
N LEU A 31 2.07 6.44 3.29
CA LEU A 31 2.93 6.08 2.17
C LEU A 31 2.26 6.49 0.85
N ASN A 32 2.75 7.57 0.26
CA ASN A 32 2.36 8.03 -1.07
C ASN A 32 3.21 7.31 -2.13
N THR A 33 2.64 6.37 -2.87
CA THR A 33 3.37 5.50 -3.80
C THR A 33 3.88 6.23 -5.05
N ASP A 34 3.23 7.33 -5.41
CA ASP A 34 3.63 8.29 -6.46
C ASP A 34 4.81 9.18 -6.04
N GLN A 35 5.06 9.31 -4.74
CA GLN A 35 6.16 10.11 -4.19
C GLN A 35 7.26 9.23 -3.61
N ILE A 36 7.36 7.98 -4.05
CA ILE A 36 8.17 6.99 -3.35
C ILE A 36 9.66 7.35 -3.24
N LEU A 37 10.20 8.07 -4.21
CA LEU A 37 11.60 8.50 -4.21
C LEU A 37 11.93 9.44 -3.03
N ASN A 38 10.91 10.00 -2.37
CA ASN A 38 11.06 10.84 -1.19
C ASN A 38 11.19 10.04 0.11
N TYR A 39 11.12 8.71 0.05
CA TYR A 39 11.23 7.84 1.22
C TYR A 39 12.58 7.12 1.22
N LEU A 40 13.19 7.05 2.39
CA LEU A 40 14.33 6.17 2.62
C LEU A 40 13.81 4.80 3.07
N SER A 41 14.14 3.77 2.31
CA SER A 41 13.89 2.39 2.70
C SER A 41 15.17 1.74 3.22
N SER A 42 15.06 0.97 4.31
CA SER A 42 16.16 0.15 4.79
C SER A 42 15.67 -1.22 5.26
N LEU A 43 16.51 -2.22 5.04
CA LEU A 43 16.28 -3.59 5.45
C LEU A 43 17.41 -3.99 6.39
N LYS A 44 17.06 -4.39 7.62
CA LYS A 44 17.99 -5.03 8.55
C LYS A 44 17.71 -6.53 8.56
N VAL A 45 18.72 -7.32 8.24
CA VAL A 45 18.64 -8.78 8.33
C VAL A 45 19.59 -9.26 9.41
N GLU A 46 19.05 -9.92 10.41
CA GLU A 46 19.79 -10.61 11.46
C GLU A 46 19.43 -12.10 11.45
N LYS A 47 20.17 -12.95 12.17
CA LYS A 47 19.97 -14.40 12.10
C LYS A 47 18.52 -14.79 12.45
N GLY A 48 17.75 -15.11 11.42
CA GLY A 48 16.36 -15.57 11.53
C GLY A 48 15.31 -14.46 11.56
N SER A 49 15.70 -13.19 11.46
CA SER A 49 14.77 -12.06 11.44
C SER A 49 15.13 -11.06 10.34
N SER A 50 14.10 -10.42 9.80
CA SER A 50 14.24 -9.31 8.87
C SER A 50 13.31 -8.19 9.31
N GLU A 51 13.84 -6.98 9.42
CA GLU A 51 13.07 -5.80 9.77
C GLU A 51 13.16 -4.76 8.66
N PHE A 52 12.01 -4.21 8.28
CA PHE A 52 11.90 -3.21 7.23
C PHE A 52 11.53 -1.87 7.85
N PHE A 53 12.23 -0.83 7.41
CA PHE A 53 11.97 0.54 7.83
C PHE A 53 11.70 1.41 6.61
N LEU A 54 10.67 2.27 6.72
CA LEU A 54 10.39 3.34 5.78
C LEU A 54 10.46 4.66 6.53
N THR A 55 11.29 5.58 6.07
CA THR A 55 11.39 6.93 6.64
C THR A 55 10.96 7.95 5.60
N ASP A 56 10.03 8.83 5.96
CA ASP A 56 9.60 9.92 5.09
C ASP A 56 10.59 11.11 5.12
N ASN A 57 10.31 12.13 4.30
CA ASN A 57 11.13 13.34 4.22
C ASN A 57 11.09 14.23 5.48
N SER A 58 10.13 14.02 6.37
CA SER A 58 10.06 14.70 7.68
C SER A 58 10.92 14.02 8.75
N GLY A 59 11.41 12.81 8.46
CA GLY A 59 12.15 11.98 9.40
C GLY A 59 11.26 11.05 10.23
N LYS A 60 9.95 10.99 9.97
CA LYS A 60 9.07 9.99 10.60
C LYS A 60 9.44 8.61 10.04
N THR A 61 9.66 7.64 10.92
CA THR A 61 10.02 6.27 10.53
C THR A 61 8.90 5.29 10.91
N CYS A 62 8.49 4.48 9.94
CA CYS A 62 7.63 3.31 10.15
C CYS A 62 8.50 2.04 10.19
N GLN A 63 8.48 1.35 11.34
CA GLN A 63 8.97 -0.01 11.45
C GLN A 63 7.84 -0.97 11.05
N MET A 64 8.08 -1.83 10.06
CA MET A 64 7.02 -2.67 9.51
C MET A 64 6.47 -3.65 10.56
N SER A 65 7.30 -4.24 11.42
CA SER A 65 6.80 -5.13 12.49
C SER A 65 5.85 -4.46 13.50
N GLN A 66 5.82 -3.13 13.58
CA GLN A 66 4.93 -2.37 14.47
C GLN A 66 3.59 -1.98 13.82
N VAL A 67 3.41 -2.28 12.53
CA VAL A 67 2.17 -1.98 11.82
C VAL A 67 1.07 -2.96 12.25
N GLY A 68 0.04 -2.44 12.92
CA GLY A 68 -1.11 -3.23 13.35
C GLY A 68 -2.24 -3.27 12.31
N SER A 69 -2.32 -2.25 11.45
CA SER A 69 -3.33 -2.17 10.41
C SER A 69 -2.81 -1.45 9.16
N ILE A 70 -3.32 -1.86 8.01
CA ILE A 70 -2.97 -1.31 6.71
C ILE A 70 -4.25 -0.90 5.97
N TRP A 71 -4.33 0.36 5.58
CA TRP A 71 -5.35 0.85 4.68
C TRP A 71 -4.78 1.00 3.27
N TYR A 72 -5.14 0.08 2.39
CA TYR A 72 -4.73 0.14 0.99
C TYR A 72 -5.79 0.91 0.19
N ARG A 73 -5.53 2.19 -0.05
CA ARG A 73 -6.46 3.13 -0.67
C ARG A 73 -5.99 3.53 -2.05
N ARG A 74 -6.30 2.67 -3.03
CA ARG A 74 -6.14 2.90 -4.48
C ARG A 74 -4.86 3.67 -4.82
N PRO A 75 -3.68 3.16 -4.41
CA PRO A 75 -2.43 3.81 -4.79
C PRO A 75 -2.35 3.88 -6.32
N PRO A 76 -1.91 5.01 -6.88
CA PRO A 76 -1.63 5.10 -8.31
C PRO A 76 -0.52 4.12 -8.67
N GLU A 77 -0.38 3.83 -9.97
CA GLU A 77 0.81 3.13 -10.43
C GLU A 77 2.05 3.94 -10.00
N VAL A 78 3.03 3.23 -9.46
CA VAL A 78 4.32 3.83 -9.15
C VAL A 78 4.95 4.18 -10.49
N ILE A 79 5.07 5.47 -10.77
CA ILE A 79 5.78 5.95 -11.95
C ILE A 79 6.98 6.73 -11.44
N THR A 80 8.15 6.13 -11.58
CA THR A 80 9.41 6.84 -11.35
C THR A 80 9.64 7.77 -12.53
N VAL A 81 9.24 9.04 -12.40
CA VAL A 81 9.57 10.08 -13.36
C VAL A 81 10.88 10.71 -12.91
N SER A 82 11.97 10.36 -13.58
CA SER A 82 13.23 11.09 -13.50
C SER A 82 13.66 11.41 -14.92
N ASP A 83 13.85 12.69 -15.20
CA ASP A 83 14.27 13.19 -16.52
C ASP A 83 15.68 12.70 -16.90
N GLU A 84 16.44 12.20 -15.92
CA GLU A 84 17.78 11.64 -16.10
C GLU A 84 17.76 10.16 -16.51
N LEU A 85 16.61 9.49 -16.36
CA LEU A 85 16.45 8.07 -16.67
C LEU A 85 15.75 7.88 -18.02
N SER A 86 16.27 6.98 -18.85
CA SER A 86 15.54 6.52 -20.05
C SER A 86 14.26 5.78 -19.66
N GLU A 87 13.27 5.74 -20.55
CA GLU A 87 11.98 5.08 -20.31
C GLU A 87 12.12 3.63 -19.82
N ASN A 88 13.10 2.88 -20.33
CA ASN A 88 13.34 1.51 -19.91
C ASN A 88 13.82 1.43 -18.45
N HIS A 89 14.67 2.35 -18.03
CA HIS A 89 15.12 2.42 -16.63
C HIS A 89 14.00 2.88 -15.70
N GLN A 90 13.14 3.82 -16.14
CA GLN A 90 11.96 4.22 -15.38
C GLN A 90 10.99 3.05 -15.17
N LYS A 91 10.72 2.26 -16.24
CA LYS A 91 9.90 1.04 -16.16
C LYS A 91 10.54 -0.01 -15.25
N PHE A 92 11.85 -0.18 -15.32
CA PHE A 92 12.58 -1.10 -14.45
C PHE A 92 12.46 -0.69 -12.98
N ALA A 93 12.75 0.57 -12.65
CA ALA A 93 12.64 1.11 -11.30
C ALA A 93 11.22 0.96 -10.73
N SER A 94 10.20 1.30 -11.52
CA SER A 94 8.80 1.17 -11.15
C SER A 94 8.42 -0.29 -10.83
N ARG A 95 8.86 -1.25 -11.65
CA ARG A 95 8.63 -2.69 -11.41
C ARG A 95 9.37 -3.19 -10.17
N GLU A 96 10.60 -2.76 -9.98
CA GLU A 96 11.40 -3.19 -8.83
C GLU A 96 10.81 -2.65 -7.52
N PHE A 97 10.31 -1.43 -7.54
CA PHE A 97 9.62 -0.88 -6.39
C PHE A 97 8.29 -1.60 -6.09
N GLN A 98 7.50 -1.94 -7.11
CA GLN A 98 6.30 -2.77 -6.90
C GLN A 98 6.65 -4.12 -6.25
N ARG A 99 7.76 -4.74 -6.66
CA ARG A 99 8.26 -5.99 -6.04
C ARG A 99 8.72 -5.77 -4.61
N PHE A 100 9.40 -4.66 -4.34
CA PHE A 100 9.81 -4.28 -2.99
C PHE A 100 8.60 -4.13 -2.06
N LEU A 101 7.55 -3.43 -2.49
CA LEU A 101 6.30 -3.33 -1.73
C LEU A 101 5.65 -4.70 -1.50
N LEU A 102 5.58 -5.53 -2.54
CA LEU A 102 5.11 -6.91 -2.44
C LEU A 102 5.88 -7.72 -1.40
N ALA A 103 7.21 -7.66 -1.44
CA ALA A 103 8.06 -8.35 -0.48
C ALA A 103 7.82 -7.85 0.94
N THR A 104 7.63 -6.55 1.13
CA THR A 104 7.32 -5.95 2.43
C THR A 104 5.98 -6.42 2.99
N TRP A 105 4.99 -6.73 2.14
CA TRP A 105 3.73 -7.33 2.60
C TRP A 105 3.87 -8.79 3.05
N HIS A 106 4.96 -9.45 2.67
CA HIS A 106 5.25 -10.82 3.10
C HIS A 106 6.12 -10.90 4.36
N THR A 107 6.56 -9.76 4.91
CA THR A 107 7.46 -9.73 6.08
C THR A 107 6.71 -9.76 7.41
N PHE A 108 5.37 -9.68 7.37
CA PHE A 108 4.49 -9.85 8.52
C PHE A 108 4.37 -11.33 8.93
N VAL A 109 5.49 -11.95 9.33
CA VAL A 109 5.54 -13.39 9.64
C VAL A 109 5.05 -13.68 11.05
N GLU A 110 5.37 -12.82 12.01
CA GLU A 110 4.99 -13.01 13.42
C GLU A 110 3.56 -12.57 13.71
N ARG A 111 3.08 -11.55 12.99
CA ARG A 111 1.75 -10.99 13.16
C ARG A 111 1.24 -10.38 11.86
N GLU A 112 0.13 -10.90 11.35
CA GLU A 112 -0.53 -10.34 10.17
C GLU A 112 -1.32 -9.07 10.58
N PRO A 113 -1.08 -7.92 9.94
CA PRO A 113 -1.84 -6.70 10.21
C PRO A 113 -3.26 -6.82 9.67
N ILE A 114 -4.17 -6.02 10.24
CA ILE A 114 -5.53 -5.91 9.72
C ILE A 114 -5.51 -5.13 8.41
N TRP A 115 -5.92 -5.77 7.31
CA TRP A 115 -5.99 -5.15 6.00
C TRP A 115 -7.38 -4.59 5.71
N VAL A 116 -7.47 -3.27 5.53
CA VAL A 116 -8.58 -2.63 4.82
C VAL A 116 -8.22 -2.62 3.34
N ASN A 117 -8.84 -3.55 2.61
CA ASN A 117 -8.66 -3.78 1.17
C ASN A 117 -7.30 -4.40 0.75
N HIS A 118 -7.02 -5.63 1.15
CA HIS A 118 -5.76 -6.31 0.79
C HIS A 118 -5.49 -6.29 -0.75
N PRO A 119 -4.30 -5.86 -1.21
CA PRO A 119 -4.01 -5.62 -2.64
C PRO A 119 -4.22 -6.84 -3.54
N LEU A 120 -3.78 -8.02 -3.08
CA LEU A 120 -3.96 -9.27 -3.83
C LEU A 120 -5.43 -9.70 -3.95
N LYS A 121 -6.28 -9.39 -2.96
CA LYS A 121 -7.71 -9.70 -2.98
C LYS A 121 -8.46 -8.71 -3.87
N LEU A 122 -8.11 -7.43 -3.79
CA LEU A 122 -8.69 -6.37 -4.61
C LEU A 122 -8.49 -6.60 -6.11
N ARG A 123 -7.26 -6.87 -6.56
CA ARG A 123 -6.98 -7.00 -8.01
C ARG A 123 -7.87 -8.03 -8.71
N ARG A 124 -8.20 -9.13 -8.02
CA ARG A 124 -9.08 -10.18 -8.56
C ARG A 124 -10.54 -9.74 -8.66
N ILE A 125 -10.98 -8.88 -7.75
CA ILE A 125 -12.37 -8.47 -7.62
C ILE A 125 -12.63 -7.17 -8.38
N GLU A 126 -11.89 -6.08 -8.12
CA GLU A 126 -12.13 -4.74 -8.68
C GLU A 126 -12.14 -4.72 -10.21
N LEU A 127 -11.28 -5.51 -10.86
CA LEU A 127 -11.16 -5.56 -12.31
C LEU A 127 -12.13 -6.55 -12.98
N ASN A 128 -12.88 -7.33 -12.21
CA ASN A 128 -13.74 -8.39 -12.73
C ASN A 128 -15.23 -8.06 -12.55
N LYS A 129 -15.72 -7.07 -13.30
CA LYS A 129 -17.14 -6.67 -13.31
C LYS A 129 -18.08 -7.86 -13.60
N PRO A 130 -17.79 -8.76 -14.56
CA PRO A 130 -18.63 -9.93 -14.77
C PRO A 130 -18.78 -10.80 -13.51
N HIS A 131 -17.67 -11.09 -12.82
CA HIS A 131 -17.71 -11.85 -11.57
C HIS A 131 -18.48 -11.11 -10.46
N GLN A 132 -18.31 -9.80 -10.34
CA GLN A 132 -19.09 -8.98 -9.38
C GLN A 132 -20.59 -9.08 -9.65
N LEU A 133 -21.01 -8.97 -10.92
CA LEU A 133 -22.42 -9.08 -11.31
C LEU A 133 -22.96 -10.49 -11.10
N GLN A 134 -22.16 -11.52 -11.38
CA GLN A 134 -22.52 -12.91 -11.11
C GLN A 134 -22.78 -13.13 -9.61
N VAL A 135 -21.83 -12.76 -8.75
CA VAL A 135 -21.96 -12.91 -7.29
C VAL A 135 -23.15 -12.09 -6.77
N ALA A 136 -23.34 -10.86 -7.28
CA ALA A 136 -24.48 -10.03 -6.93
C ALA A 136 -25.81 -10.72 -7.27
N SER A 137 -25.92 -11.33 -8.46
CA SER A 137 -27.10 -12.10 -8.85
C SER A 137 -27.30 -13.34 -7.98
N GLU A 138 -26.23 -14.07 -7.62
CA GLU A 138 -26.29 -15.28 -6.79
C GLU A 138 -26.81 -15.00 -5.38
N ILE A 139 -26.50 -13.83 -4.82
CA ILE A 139 -26.97 -13.42 -3.48
C ILE A 139 -28.25 -12.59 -3.51
N GLY A 140 -28.91 -12.50 -4.67
CA GLY A 140 -30.26 -11.92 -4.82
C GLY A 140 -30.32 -10.42 -5.11
N PHE A 141 -29.19 -9.77 -5.45
CA PHE A 141 -29.24 -8.39 -5.95
C PHE A 141 -29.83 -8.33 -7.36
N GLN A 142 -30.60 -7.29 -7.63
CA GLN A 142 -31.02 -6.95 -8.99
C GLN A 142 -29.83 -6.35 -9.75
N ILE A 143 -29.42 -7.00 -10.84
CA ILE A 143 -28.34 -6.53 -11.72
C ILE A 143 -28.91 -5.90 -13.00
N PRO A 144 -28.19 -4.94 -13.62
CA PRO A 144 -28.59 -4.37 -14.91
C PRO A 144 -28.66 -5.45 -16.00
N ARG A 145 -29.62 -5.30 -16.92
CA ARG A 145 -29.65 -6.10 -18.15
C ARG A 145 -28.68 -5.46 -19.16
N HIS A 146 -27.78 -6.26 -19.69
CA HIS A 146 -26.83 -5.87 -20.74
C HIS A 146 -27.25 -6.49 -22.07
#